data_AF-A0A382BVQ2-F1
#
_entry.id   AF-A0A382BVQ2-F1
#
_cell.length_a   1.000
_cell.length_b   1.000
_cell.length_c   1.000
_cell.angle_alpha   90.00
_cell.angle_beta   90.00
_cell.angle_gamma   90.00
#
_symmetry.space_group_name_H-M   'P 1'
#
loop_
_entity.id
_entity.type
_entity.pdbx_description
1 polymer ?
#
loop_
_entity_poly.entity_id
_entity_poly.type
_entity_poly.pdbx_seq_one_letter_code
_entity_poly.pdbx_strand_id
1 'polypeptide(L)'
;MMSFGIGEAAGSFLNMAWGVTLLFYYQQVVGVDAAWVGIAIAIAMIVDAISDPLIGVWSDRIHTRWGRRHPMLLISTLPLSVSFWFLFTPPEGMTNTEGFLWLTTFAILVRSSYTFYNIPHLSLGAEMVEDYEDRSKLFAYQ
;
A
#
# COMPACT_ATOMS: atom_id res chain seq x y z
N MET A 1 -18.93 10.58 -1.04
CA MET A 1 -18.49 10.15 -2.39
C MET A 1 -17.17 10.82 -2.80
N MET A 2 -17.03 12.16 -2.78
CA MET A 2 -15.76 12.82 -3.17
C MET A 2 -14.54 12.43 -2.30
N SER A 3 -14.70 12.32 -0.97
CA SER A 3 -13.62 11.88 -0.08
C SER A 3 -13.18 10.43 -0.30
N PHE A 4 -14.09 9.58 -0.79
CA PHE A 4 -13.80 8.20 -1.14
C PHE A 4 -12.96 8.12 -2.41
N GLY A 5 -13.39 8.82 -3.48
CA GLY A 5 -12.65 8.87 -4.74
C GLY A 5 -11.25 9.49 -4.62
N ILE A 6 -11.04 10.47 -3.73
CA ILE A 6 -9.69 11.00 -3.46
C ILE A 6 -8.77 9.95 -2.82
N GLY A 7 -9.31 9.11 -1.92
CA GLY A 7 -8.55 8.03 -1.30
C GLY A 7 -8.19 6.92 -2.30
N GLU A 8 -9.12 6.57 -3.17
CA GLU A 8 -8.91 5.62 -4.28
C GLU A 8 -7.84 6.12 -5.25
N ALA A 9 -7.95 7.37 -5.70
CA ALA A 9 -6.94 7.99 -6.57
C ALA A 9 -5.54 7.92 -5.94
N ALA A 10 -5.42 8.22 -4.64
CA ALA A 10 -4.15 8.11 -3.91
C ALA A 10 -3.62 6.66 -3.87
N GLY A 11 -4.49 5.67 -3.68
CA GLY A 11 -4.12 4.25 -3.73
C GLY A 11 -3.69 3.79 -5.12
N SER A 12 -4.36 4.28 -6.16
CA SER A 12 -4.00 4.06 -7.55
C SER A 12 -2.63 4.66 -7.89
N PHE A 13 -2.32 5.87 -7.40
CA PHE A 13 -0.98 6.46 -7.52
C PHE A 13 0.10 5.61 -6.85
N LEU A 14 -0.16 5.09 -5.64
CA LEU A 14 0.79 4.21 -4.94
C LEU A 14 1.06 2.93 -5.72
N ASN A 15 0.03 2.31 -6.31
CA ASN A 15 0.19 1.12 -7.15
C ASN A 15 0.98 1.42 -8.43
N MET A 16 0.75 2.58 -9.05
CA MET A 16 1.51 2.99 -10.23
C MET A 16 2.97 3.29 -9.90
N ALA A 17 3.25 3.91 -8.75
CA ALA A 17 4.61 4.11 -8.25
C ALA A 17 5.32 2.77 -7.96
N TRP A 18 4.58 1.75 -7.52
CA TRP A 18 5.12 0.43 -7.23
C TRP A 18 5.52 -0.36 -8.47
N GLY A 19 4.65 -0.41 -9.50
CA GLY A 19 4.78 -1.40 -10.58
C GLY A 19 6.04 -1.25 -11.43
N VAL A 20 6.23 -0.07 -12.04
CA VAL A 20 7.32 0.15 -13.02
C VAL A 20 8.37 1.11 -12.46
N THR A 21 7.92 2.19 -11.81
CA THR A 21 8.79 3.27 -11.33
C THR A 21 9.81 2.77 -10.32
N LEU A 22 9.42 1.88 -9.41
CA LEU A 22 10.26 1.38 -8.32
C LEU A 22 11.47 0.60 -8.84
N LEU A 23 11.27 -0.26 -9.84
CA LEU A 23 12.33 -1.03 -10.47
C LEU A 23 13.35 -0.13 -11.18
N PHE A 24 12.85 0.79 -12.00
CA PHE A 24 13.71 1.75 -12.72
C PHE A 24 14.45 2.69 -11.76
N TYR A 25 13.82 3.15 -10.69
CA TYR A 25 14.44 4.04 -9.71
C TYR A 25 15.63 3.36 -9.00
N TYR A 26 15.44 2.16 -8.45
CA TYR A 26 16.52 1.45 -7.75
C TYR A 26 17.65 1.02 -8.70
N GLN A 27 17.32 0.70 -9.96
CA GLN A 27 18.34 0.34 -10.94
C GLN A 27 19.12 1.53 -11.49
N GLN A 28 18.43 2.59 -11.91
CA GLN A 28 19.04 3.70 -12.65
C GLN A 28 19.56 4.81 -11.73
N VAL A 29 18.92 5.04 -10.59
CA VAL A 29 19.27 6.13 -9.66
C VAL A 29 20.15 5.62 -8.52
N VAL A 30 19.75 4.52 -7.88
CA VAL A 30 20.48 3.95 -6.73
C VAL A 30 21.62 3.03 -7.19
N GLY A 31 21.54 2.46 -8.39
CA GLY A 31 22.57 1.60 -8.96
C GLY A 31 22.52 0.15 -8.46
N VAL A 32 21.39 -0.30 -7.92
CA VAL A 32 21.19 -1.69 -7.50
C VAL A 32 20.90 -2.55 -8.72
N ASP A 33 21.55 -3.72 -8.82
CA ASP A 33 21.32 -4.64 -9.92
C ASP A 33 19.85 -5.12 -9.98
N ALA A 34 19.29 -5.15 -11.20
CA ALA A 34 17.89 -5.44 -11.46
C ALA A 34 17.45 -6.81 -10.94
N ALA A 35 18.34 -7.80 -10.91
CA ALA A 35 18.05 -9.11 -10.35
C ALA A 35 17.70 -9.02 -8.85
N TRP A 36 18.45 -8.24 -8.08
CA TRP A 36 18.21 -8.04 -6.64
C TRP A 36 16.92 -7.26 -6.41
N VAL A 37 16.67 -6.22 -7.20
CA VAL A 37 15.44 -5.43 -7.13
C VAL A 37 14.21 -6.30 -7.42
N GLY A 38 14.27 -7.14 -8.46
CA GLY A 38 13.20 -8.07 -8.80
C GLY A 38 12.92 -9.09 -7.68
N ILE A 39 13.97 -9.64 -7.05
CA ILE A 39 13.83 -10.55 -5.91
C ILE A 39 13.19 -9.82 -4.71
N ALA A 40 13.62 -8.59 -4.41
CA ALA A 40 13.06 -7.81 -3.31
C ALA A 40 11.56 -7.53 -3.50
N ILE A 41 11.16 -7.14 -4.71
CA ILE A 41 9.75 -6.94 -5.06
C ILE A 41 8.97 -8.25 -4.93
N ALA A 42 9.52 -9.38 -5.40
CA ALA A 42 8.87 -10.68 -5.27
C ALA A 42 8.67 -11.09 -3.80
N ILE A 43 9.67 -10.88 -2.93
CA ILE A 43 9.55 -11.11 -1.49
C ILE A 43 8.45 -10.23 -0.90
N ALA A 44 8.42 -8.94 -1.23
CA ALA A 44 7.39 -8.03 -0.74
C ALA A 44 5.98 -8.47 -1.18
N MET A 45 5.83 -8.98 -2.42
CA MET A 45 4.55 -9.54 -2.89
C MET A 45 4.13 -10.79 -2.13
N ILE A 46 5.06 -11.69 -1.79
CA ILE A 46 4.74 -12.89 -0.99
C ILE A 46 4.27 -12.49 0.41
N VAL A 47 4.95 -11.54 1.04
CA VAL A 47 4.57 -11.04 2.38
C VAL A 47 3.20 -10.36 2.33
N ASP A 48 2.94 -9.59 1.28
CA ASP A 48 1.67 -8.91 1.07
C ASP A 48 0.52 -9.91 0.89
N ALA A 49 0.70 -10.94 0.06
CA ALA A 49 -0.28 -12.01 -0.15
C ALA A 49 -0.67 -12.75 1.15
N ILE A 50 0.23 -12.78 2.14
CA ILE A 50 -0.03 -13.33 3.48
C ILE A 50 -0.66 -12.27 4.40
N SER A 51 -0.22 -11.02 4.29
CA SER A 51 -0.69 -9.90 5.12
C SER A 51 -2.15 -9.56 4.83
N ASP A 52 -2.58 -9.64 3.57
CA ASP A 52 -3.96 -9.35 3.13
C ASP A 52 -5.03 -10.13 3.91
N PRO A 53 -5.03 -11.48 3.95
CA PRO A 53 -6.03 -12.22 4.71
C PRO A 53 -5.92 -12.01 6.22
N LEU A 54 -4.69 -11.86 6.76
CA LEU A 54 -4.49 -11.60 8.19
C LEU A 54 -5.12 -10.28 8.61
N ILE A 55 -4.89 -9.22 7.84
CA ILE A 55 -5.42 -7.89 8.09
C ILE A 55 -6.93 -7.86 7.86
N GLY A 56 -7.43 -8.59 6.86
CA GLY A 56 -8.88 -8.79 6.65
C GLY A 56 -9.58 -9.27 7.91
N VAL A 57 -9.12 -10.42 8.45
CA VAL A 57 -9.68 -11.01 9.69
C VAL A 57 -9.50 -10.09 10.89
N TRP A 58 -8.37 -9.38 11.00
CA TRP A 58 -8.14 -8.46 12.11
C TRP A 58 -9.06 -7.23 12.04
N SER A 59 -9.23 -6.66 10.86
CA SER A 59 -10.10 -5.49 10.64
C SER A 59 -11.56 -5.78 11.00
N ASP A 60 -12.02 -7.00 10.73
CA ASP A 60 -13.39 -7.42 11.06
C ASP A 60 -13.65 -7.49 12.56
N ARG A 61 -12.60 -7.73 13.36
CA ARG A 61 -12.69 -7.86 14.82
C ARG A 61 -12.59 -6.52 15.55
N ILE A 62 -12.09 -5.46 14.93
CA ILE A 62 -11.94 -4.16 15.59
C ILE A 62 -13.31 -3.47 15.70
N HIS A 63 -13.75 -3.28 16.93
CA HIS A 63 -14.97 -2.53 17.28
C HIS A 63 -14.56 -1.33 18.12
N THR A 64 -14.41 -0.16 17.48
CA THR A 64 -14.01 1.09 18.15
C THR A 64 -15.17 2.06 18.30
N ARG A 65 -15.12 2.91 19.34
CA ARG A 65 -16.17 3.90 19.66
C ARG A 65 -16.31 5.01 18.60
N TRP A 66 -15.33 5.18 17.71
CA TRP A 66 -15.25 6.26 16.71
C TRP A 66 -15.65 5.79 15.30
N GLY A 67 -16.35 4.64 15.23
CA GLY A 67 -16.68 3.97 13.97
C GLY A 67 -15.71 2.82 13.70
N ARG A 68 -16.23 1.75 13.09
CA ARG A 68 -15.54 0.45 12.97
C ARG A 68 -14.29 0.49 12.08
N ARG A 69 -14.19 1.46 11.16
CA ARG A 69 -13.17 1.49 10.09
C ARG A 69 -12.38 2.81 9.95
N HIS A 70 -12.89 3.93 10.45
CA HIS A 70 -12.20 5.24 10.39
C HIS A 70 -10.88 5.30 11.16
N PRO A 71 -10.76 4.72 12.38
CA PRO A 71 -9.50 4.74 13.12
C PRO A 71 -8.38 3.98 12.39
N MET A 72 -8.71 2.87 11.72
CA MET A 72 -7.72 2.07 10.97
C MET A 72 -7.17 2.86 9.77
N LEU A 73 -8.01 3.60 9.05
CA LEU A 73 -7.58 4.46 7.93
C LEU A 73 -6.64 5.57 8.38
N LEU A 74 -6.96 6.24 9.49
CA LEU A 74 -6.13 7.33 10.01
C LEU A 74 -4.79 6.82 10.54
N ILE A 75 -4.82 5.71 11.27
CA ILE A 75 -3.62 5.12 11.86
C ILE A 75 -2.70 4.54 10.78
N SER A 76 -3.23 3.97 9.70
CA SER A 76 -2.43 3.39 8.61
C SER A 76 -1.79 4.43 7.69
N THR A 77 -2.36 5.63 7.61
CA THR A 77 -1.83 6.71 6.77
C THR A 77 -0.43 7.15 7.23
N LEU A 78 -0.18 7.26 8.55
CA LEU A 78 1.13 7.64 9.09
C LEU A 78 2.27 6.67 8.74
N PRO A 79 2.19 5.36 9.06
CA PRO A 79 3.24 4.41 8.71
C PRO A 79 3.38 4.25 7.19
N LEU A 80 2.29 4.37 6.43
CA LEU A 80 2.35 4.37 4.97
C LEU A 80 3.17 5.54 4.43
N SER A 81 2.88 6.77 4.87
CA SER A 81 3.62 7.97 4.44
C SER A 81 5.10 7.91 4.84
N VAL A 82 5.40 7.49 6.07
CA VAL A 82 6.78 7.38 6.56
C VAL A 82 7.55 6.32 5.78
N SER A 83 6.97 5.14 5.59
CA SER A 83 7.64 4.04 4.88
C SER A 83 7.86 4.39 3.40
N PHE A 84 6.89 5.05 2.78
CA PHE A 84 6.99 5.51 1.39
C PHE A 84 8.08 6.57 1.23
N TRP A 85 8.20 7.49 2.18
CA TRP A 85 9.27 8.50 2.18
C TRP A 85 10.66 7.86 2.22
N PHE A 86 10.87 6.89 3.12
CA PHE A 86 12.16 6.18 3.23
C PHE A 86 12.44 5.28 2.03
N LEU A 87 11.41 4.71 1.41
CA LEU A 87 11.56 3.90 0.20
C LEU A 87 12.17 4.70 -0.97
N PHE A 88 11.81 5.97 -1.10
CA PHE A 88 12.32 6.88 -2.14
C PHE A 88 13.45 7.82 -1.68
N THR A 89 13.90 7.66 -0.43
CA THR A 89 15.05 8.41 0.10
C THR A 89 16.09 7.43 0.67
N PRO A 90 16.64 6.51 -0.15
CA PRO A 90 17.73 5.64 0.30
C PRO A 90 19.00 6.45 0.55
N PRO A 91 19.83 6.08 1.54
CA PRO A 91 21.16 6.66 1.74
C PRO A 91 22.05 6.51 0.49
N GLU A 92 22.82 7.55 0.17
CA GLU A 92 23.78 7.50 -0.94
C GLU A 92 24.97 6.57 -0.63
N GLY A 93 25.52 5.92 -1.66
CA GLY A 93 26.73 5.11 -1.55
C GLY A 93 26.53 3.69 -0.98
N MET A 94 25.30 3.19 -0.96
CA MET A 94 25.00 1.82 -0.52
C MET A 94 25.62 0.77 -1.45
N THR A 95 26.05 -0.34 -0.85
CA THR A 95 26.36 -1.56 -1.61
C THR A 95 25.09 -2.23 -2.14
N ASN A 96 25.23 -3.11 -3.14
CA ASN A 96 24.09 -3.87 -3.69
C ASN A 96 23.29 -4.61 -2.60
N THR A 97 23.98 -5.18 -1.60
CA THR A 97 23.33 -5.92 -0.51
C THR A 97 22.58 -4.99 0.45
N GLU A 98 23.15 -3.83 0.77
CA GLU A 98 22.49 -2.83 1.62
C GLU A 98 21.27 -2.22 0.93
N GLY A 99 21.40 -1.88 -0.36
CA GLY A 99 20.29 -1.40 -1.19
C GLY A 99 19.16 -2.43 -1.29
N PHE A 100 19.51 -3.71 -1.44
CA PHE A 100 18.55 -4.82 -1.43
C PHE A 100 17.80 -4.95 -0.09
N LEU A 101 18.52 -4.93 1.04
CA LEU A 101 17.92 -5.04 2.37
C LEU A 101 17.03 -3.84 2.69
N TRP A 102 17.49 -2.64 2.34
CA TRP A 102 16.72 -1.40 2.48
C TRP A 102 15.43 -1.47 1.67
N LEU A 103 15.56 -1.73 0.36
CA LEU A 103 14.45 -1.90 -0.56
C LEU A 103 13.44 -2.91 -0.01
N THR A 104 13.88 -4.13 0.32
CA THR A 104 13.00 -5.20 0.79
C THR A 104 12.26 -4.81 2.06
N THR A 105 12.94 -4.20 3.03
CA THR A 105 12.34 -3.81 4.31
C THR A 105 11.26 -2.74 4.11
N PHE A 106 11.59 -1.65 3.40
CA PHE A 106 10.63 -0.57 3.19
C PHE A 106 9.53 -0.95 2.20
N ALA A 107 9.83 -1.80 1.22
CA ALA A 107 8.85 -2.39 0.34
C ALA A 107 7.78 -3.15 1.14
N ILE A 108 8.19 -4.08 2.02
CA ILE A 108 7.26 -4.82 2.88
C ILE A 108 6.44 -3.86 3.75
N LEU A 109 7.08 -2.88 4.39
CA LEU A 109 6.38 -1.91 5.25
C LEU A 109 5.34 -1.08 4.49
N VAL A 110 5.67 -0.61 3.28
CA VAL A 110 4.72 0.11 2.42
C VAL A 110 3.55 -0.80 2.04
N ARG A 111 3.81 -2.04 1.62
CA ARG A 111 2.77 -3.00 1.21
C ARG A 111 1.84 -3.33 2.36
N SER A 112 2.39 -3.75 3.50
CA SER A 112 1.59 -4.03 4.69
C SER A 112 0.76 -2.82 5.14
N SER A 113 1.36 -1.62 5.17
CA SER A 113 0.64 -0.38 5.53
C SER A 113 -0.46 -0.03 4.52
N TYR A 114 -0.20 -0.26 3.23
CA TYR A 114 -1.19 -0.07 2.17
C TYR A 114 -2.36 -1.02 2.34
N THR A 115 -2.13 -2.29 2.66
CA THR A 115 -3.20 -3.25 2.96
C THR A 115 -4.06 -2.81 4.15
N PHE A 116 -3.44 -2.28 5.21
CA PHE A 116 -4.16 -1.70 6.36
C PHE A 116 -5.04 -0.50 5.98
N TYR A 117 -4.71 0.22 4.91
CA TYR A 117 -5.54 1.30 4.37
C TYR A 117 -6.62 0.77 3.42
N ASN A 118 -6.23 -0.09 2.48
CA ASN A 118 -7.06 -0.53 1.36
C ASN A 118 -8.25 -1.39 1.80
N ILE A 119 -8.04 -2.34 2.74
CA ILE A 119 -9.11 -3.24 3.20
C ILE A 119 -10.28 -2.48 3.86
N PRO A 120 -10.05 -1.59 4.86
CA PRO A 120 -11.11 -0.76 5.41
C PRO A 120 -11.70 0.20 4.39
N HIS A 121 -10.89 0.76 3.48
CA HIS A 121 -11.34 1.66 2.43
C HIS A 121 -12.36 0.97 1.53
N LEU A 122 -12.00 -0.14 0.88
CA LEU A 122 -12.89 -0.90 0.00
C LEU A 122 -14.20 -1.30 0.72
N SER A 123 -14.09 -1.72 1.98
CA SER A 123 -15.26 -2.16 2.75
C SER A 123 -16.18 -0.99 3.13
N LEU A 124 -15.64 0.21 3.41
CA LEU A 124 -16.42 1.44 3.58
C LEU A 124 -17.15 1.83 2.29
N GLY A 125 -16.49 1.69 1.12
CA GLY A 125 -17.13 1.90 -0.18
C GLY A 125 -18.33 0.99 -0.40
N ALA A 126 -18.20 -0.29 -0.02
CA ALA A 126 -19.28 -1.27 -0.12
C ALA A 126 -20.47 -1.01 0.81
N GLU A 127 -20.25 -0.37 1.96
CA GLU A 127 -21.29 0.02 2.93
C GLU A 127 -21.98 1.34 2.59
N MET A 128 -21.32 2.23 1.85
CA MET A 128 -21.90 3.53 1.43
C MET A 128 -22.98 3.39 0.35
N VAL A 129 -23.21 2.19 -0.20
CA VAL A 129 -24.17 1.94 -1.26
C VAL A 129 -25.27 1.01 -0.76
N GLU A 130 -26.43 1.58 -0.45
CA GLU A 130 -27.62 0.83 -0.03
C GLU A 130 -28.41 0.25 -1.21
N ASP A 131 -28.26 0.81 -2.42
CA ASP A 131 -29.06 0.42 -3.60
C ASP A 131 -28.23 -0.23 -4.72
N TYR A 132 -28.72 -1.34 -5.28
CA TYR A 132 -27.97 -2.22 -6.19
C TYR A 132 -27.59 -1.54 -7.51
N GLU A 133 -28.36 -0.53 -7.95
CA GLU A 133 -28.11 0.25 -9.17
C GLU A 133 -26.98 1.27 -9.04
N ASP A 134 -26.70 1.77 -7.83
CA ASP A 134 -25.65 2.77 -7.60
C ASP A 134 -24.26 2.15 -7.38
N ARG A 135 -24.17 0.83 -7.15
CA ARG A 135 -22.88 0.10 -7.10
C ARG A 135 -22.13 0.21 -8.42
N SER A 136 -22.84 0.06 -9.54
CA SER A 136 -22.27 0.14 -10.89
C SER A 136 -21.68 1.51 -11.20
N LYS A 137 -22.27 2.58 -10.66
CA LYS A 137 -21.75 3.95 -10.84
C LYS A 137 -20.56 4.22 -9.93
N LEU A 138 -20.55 3.67 -8.71
CA LEU A 138 -19.45 3.90 -7.77
C LEU A 138 -18.15 3.18 -8.19
N PHE A 139 -18.26 1.96 -8.72
CA PHE A 139 -17.13 1.22 -9.32
C PHE A 139 -16.66 1.82 -10.66
N ALA A 140 -17.50 2.62 -11.34
CA ALA A 140 -17.13 3.29 -12.60
C ALA A 140 -16.30 4.59 -12.39
N TYR A 141 -16.23 5.11 -11.15
CA TYR A 141 -15.42 6.28 -10.78
C TYR A 141 -14.15 5.90 -9.97
N GLN A 142 -13.83 4.61 -9.89
CA GLN A 142 -12.55 4.11 -9.36
C GLN A 142 -11.48 4.11 -10.46
#